data_AF-A0A183CSR0-F1
#
_entry.id   AF-A0A183CSR0-F1
#
_cell.length_a   1.000
_cell.length_b   1.000
_cell.length_c   1.000
_cell.angle_alpha   90.00
_cell.angle_beta   90.00
_cell.angle_gamma   90.00
#
_symmetry.space_group_name_H-M   'P 1'
#
loop_
_entity.id
_entity.type
_entity.pdbx_description
1 polymer ?
#
loop_
_entity_poly.entity_id
_entity_poly.type
_entity_poly.pdbx_seq_one_letter_code
_entity_poly.pdbx_strand_id
1 'polypeptide(L)'
;LGLFQHNIEEQRRLAHQMQLFLCMTQNVFSSLQDMNQLVRNITKEAKALVHAEICSLFLLDKEHSELVAEVFEKNGTTDEYLTEIRMPLNQGIVGHVASTGQMMNVQDVYR
;
A
#
# COMPACT_ATOMS: atom_id res chain seq x y z
N LEU A 1 -15.52 -21.98 -48.50
CA LEU A 1 -15.98 -20.65 -48.01
C LEU A 1 -16.54 -20.72 -46.59
N GLY A 2 -17.54 -21.56 -46.30
CA GLY A 2 -18.11 -21.69 -44.94
C GLY A 2 -17.14 -22.17 -43.84
N LEU A 3 -16.28 -23.16 -44.12
CA LEU A 3 -15.26 -23.62 -43.15
C LEU A 3 -14.23 -22.54 -42.79
N PHE A 4 -13.91 -21.66 -43.74
CA PHE A 4 -13.01 -20.53 -43.50
C PHE A 4 -13.68 -19.46 -42.65
N GLN A 5 -14.96 -19.16 -42.90
CA GLN A 5 -15.74 -18.22 -42.08
C GLN A 5 -15.91 -18.74 -40.64
N HIS A 6 -16.23 -20.03 -40.48
CA HIS A 6 -16.37 -20.66 -39.17
C HIS A 6 -15.05 -20.62 -38.36
N ASN A 7 -13.90 -20.88 -39.00
CA ASN A 7 -12.60 -20.81 -38.34
C ASN A 7 -12.25 -19.36 -37.93
N ILE A 8 -12.57 -18.36 -38.76
CA ILE A 8 -12.38 -16.95 -38.42
C ILE A 8 -13.28 -16.53 -37.24
N GLU A 9 -14.51 -17.01 -37.17
CA GLU A 9 -15.43 -16.74 -36.05
C GLU A 9 -14.94 -17.38 -34.75
N GLU A 10 -14.49 -18.63 -34.76
CA GLU A 10 -13.92 -19.27 -33.58
C GLU A 10 -12.63 -18.58 -33.12
N GLN A 11 -11.74 -18.20 -34.05
CA GLN A 11 -10.54 -17.42 -33.71
C GLN A 11 -10.89 -16.05 -33.09
N ARG A 12 -11.90 -15.36 -33.62
CA ARG A 12 -12.41 -14.11 -33.01
C ARG A 12 -13.00 -14.34 -31.64
N ARG A 13 -13.73 -15.45 -31.44
CA ARG A 13 -14.31 -15.83 -30.15
C ARG A 13 -13.23 -16.07 -29.11
N LEU A 14 -12.20 -16.83 -29.47
CA LEU A 14 -11.04 -17.08 -28.60
C LEU A 14 -10.28 -15.78 -28.27
N ALA A 15 -10.04 -14.92 -29.27
CA ALA A 15 -9.39 -13.63 -29.05
C ALA A 15 -10.21 -12.72 -28.12
N HIS A 16 -11.53 -12.70 -28.28
CA HIS A 16 -12.43 -11.94 -27.41
C HIS A 16 -12.43 -12.48 -25.96
N GLN A 17 -12.47 -13.80 -25.79
CA GLN A 17 -12.35 -14.43 -24.48
C GLN A 17 -11.02 -14.11 -23.79
N MET A 18 -9.91 -14.13 -24.53
CA MET A 18 -8.59 -13.74 -24.03
C MET A 18 -8.57 -12.27 -23.59
N GLN A 19 -9.19 -11.38 -24.37
CA GLN A 19 -9.28 -9.96 -24.05
C GLN A 19 -10.11 -9.70 -22.78
N LEU A 20 -11.22 -10.42 -22.59
CA LEU A 20 -12.03 -10.33 -21.38
C LEU A 20 -11.24 -10.80 -20.15
N PHE A 21 -10.48 -11.89 -20.28
CA PHE A 21 -9.61 -12.38 -19.21
C PHE A 21 -8.55 -11.34 -18.82
N LEU A 22 -7.86 -10.74 -19.79
CA LEU A 22 -6.87 -9.69 -19.55
C LEU A 22 -7.47 -8.44 -18.88
N CYS A 23 -8.69 -8.06 -19.25
CA CYS A 23 -9.40 -6.96 -18.61
C CYS A 23 -9.73 -7.27 -17.14
N MET A 24 -10.19 -8.49 -16.86
CA MET A 24 -10.45 -8.93 -15.49
C MET A 24 -9.18 -8.94 -14.65
N THR A 25 -8.07 -9.45 -15.18
CA THR A 25 -6.79 -9.43 -14.45
C THR A 25 -6.30 -8.01 -14.21
N GLN A 26 -6.37 -7.13 -15.21
CA GLN A 26 -6.04 -5.71 -15.04
C GLN A 26 -6.87 -5.04 -13.94
N ASN A 27 -8.19 -5.25 -13.91
CA ASN A 27 -9.04 -4.67 -12.87
C ASN A 27 -8.66 -5.18 -11.46
N VAL A 28 -8.32 -6.46 -11.33
CA VAL A 28 -7.80 -7.01 -10.07
C VAL A 28 -6.49 -6.32 -9.69
N PHE A 29 -5.54 -6.17 -10.62
CA PHE A 29 -4.28 -5.47 -10.36
C PHE A 29 -4.47 -3.98 -10.03
N SER A 30 -5.38 -3.29 -10.69
CA SER A 30 -5.71 -1.89 -10.39
C SER A 30 -6.32 -1.73 -9.00
N SER A 31 -7.14 -2.68 -8.54
CA SER A 31 -7.68 -2.68 -7.18
C SER A 31 -6.60 -2.98 -6.11
N LEU A 32 -5.56 -3.74 -6.47
CA LEU A 32 -4.42 -4.04 -5.58
C LEU A 32 -3.45 -2.85 -5.45
N GLN A 33 -3.45 -1.92 -6.41
CA GLN A 33 -2.54 -0.77 -6.46
C GLN A 33 -2.92 0.37 -5.49
N ASP A 34 -4.04 0.25 -4.78
CA ASP A 34 -4.67 1.39 -4.09
C ASP A 34 -4.24 1.55 -2.61
N MET A 35 -3.88 0.47 -1.90
CA MET A 35 -3.59 0.57 -0.46
C MET A 35 -2.31 1.34 -0.15
N ASN A 36 -1.20 1.02 -0.82
CA ASN A 36 0.06 1.73 -0.59
C ASN A 36 -0.05 3.20 -1.04
N GLN A 37 -0.84 3.48 -2.08
CA GLN A 37 -1.09 4.85 -2.52
C GLN A 37 -1.98 5.61 -1.54
N LEU A 38 -2.99 4.95 -0.96
CA LEU A 38 -3.85 5.51 0.07
C LEU A 38 -3.07 5.83 1.34
N VAL A 39 -2.25 4.88 1.83
CA VAL A 39 -1.34 5.04 2.98
C VAL A 39 -0.40 6.22 2.75
N ARG A 40 0.18 6.34 1.55
CA ARG A 40 0.99 7.50 1.12
C ARG A 40 0.23 8.81 1.23
N ASN A 41 -0.96 8.87 0.65
CA ASN A 41 -1.77 10.07 0.61
C ASN A 41 -2.16 10.50 2.04
N ILE A 42 -2.64 9.57 2.87
CA ILE A 42 -3.01 9.84 4.27
C ILE A 42 -1.80 10.38 5.05
N THR A 43 -0.64 9.74 4.94
CA THR A 43 0.58 10.16 5.65
C THR A 43 1.02 11.56 5.21
N LYS A 44 0.94 11.85 3.91
CA LYS A 44 1.28 13.17 3.35
C LYS A 44 0.35 14.27 3.86
N GLU A 45 -0.96 14.05 3.82
CA GLU A 45 -1.95 15.01 4.30
C GLU A 45 -1.84 15.22 5.82
N ALA A 46 -1.63 14.14 6.59
CA ALA A 46 -1.43 14.23 8.03
C ALA A 46 -0.19 15.05 8.39
N LYS A 47 0.94 14.81 7.71
CA LYS A 47 2.19 15.58 7.86
C LYS A 47 1.96 17.08 7.64
N ALA A 48 1.26 17.43 6.56
CA ALA A 48 0.94 18.82 6.23
C ALA A 48 0.05 19.47 7.28
N LEU A 49 -0.97 18.74 7.77
CA LEU A 49 -1.91 19.24 8.79
C LEU A 49 -1.20 19.60 10.10
N VAL A 50 -0.26 18.78 10.55
CA VAL A 50 0.46 19.00 11.83
C VAL A 50 1.73 19.83 11.68
N HIS A 51 2.08 20.26 10.47
CA HIS A 51 3.31 21.00 10.17
C HIS A 51 4.58 20.28 10.66
N ALA A 52 4.61 18.94 10.58
CA ALA A 52 5.73 18.14 11.05
C ALA A 52 6.83 18.01 9.99
N GLU A 53 8.08 18.00 10.45
CA GLU A 53 9.25 17.74 9.61
C GLU A 53 9.24 16.28 9.08
N ILE A 54 8.82 15.33 9.92
CA ILE A 54 8.75 13.90 9.62
C ILE A 54 7.40 13.35 10.10
N CYS A 55 6.81 12.46 9.32
CA CYS A 55 5.60 11.72 9.68
C CYS A 55 5.70 10.31 9.11
N SER A 56 5.39 9.32 9.93
CA SER A 56 5.42 7.91 9.59
C SER A 56 4.10 7.26 9.99
N LEU A 57 3.56 6.41 9.13
CA LEU A 57 2.37 5.63 9.41
C LEU A 57 2.75 4.15 9.61
N PHE A 58 2.29 3.57 10.71
CA PHE A 58 2.50 2.17 11.04
C PHE A 58 1.19 1.40 10.89
N LEU A 59 1.23 0.30 10.16
CA LEU A 59 0.14 -0.64 9.97
C LEU A 59 0.28 -1.80 10.97
N LEU A 60 -0.85 -2.24 11.54
CA LEU A 60 -0.88 -3.34 12.49
C LEU A 60 -1.00 -4.68 11.77
N ASP A 61 0.01 -5.53 11.90
CA ASP A 61 0.00 -6.94 11.51
C ASP A 61 -0.45 -7.79 12.71
N LYS A 62 -1.74 -8.12 12.74
CA LYS A 62 -2.36 -8.87 13.86
C LYS A 62 -1.90 -10.33 13.91
N GLU A 63 -1.55 -10.91 12.77
CA GLU A 63 -1.16 -12.33 12.69
C GLU A 63 0.19 -12.54 13.35
N HIS A 64 1.12 -11.61 13.13
CA HIS A 64 2.48 -11.69 13.68
C HIS A 64 2.66 -10.87 14.96
N SER A 65 1.64 -10.09 15.38
CA SER A 65 1.74 -9.12 16.48
C SER A 65 2.87 -8.11 16.28
N GLU A 66 2.95 -7.57 15.06
CA GLU A 66 3.98 -6.63 14.62
C GLU A 66 3.36 -5.33 14.08
N LEU A 67 4.16 -4.28 14.08
CA LEU A 67 3.88 -2.99 13.45
C LEU A 67 4.80 -2.83 12.24
N VAL A 68 4.20 -2.54 11.09
CA VAL A 68 4.89 -2.37 9.80
C VAL A 68 4.82 -0.91 9.41
N ALA A 69 5.97 -0.23 9.36
CA ALA A 69 6.06 1.17 8.96
C ALA A 69 6.33 1.27 7.46
N GLU A 70 5.55 2.11 6.78
CA GLU A 70 5.94 2.64 5.48
C GLU A 70 6.65 3.98 5.72
N VAL A 71 7.98 4.00 5.61
CA VAL A 71 8.80 5.18 5.93
C VAL A 71 9.07 5.98 4.67
N PHE A 72 8.35 7.06 4.45
CA PHE A 72 8.52 7.94 3.29
C PHE A 72 9.56 9.04 3.54
N GLU A 73 10.81 8.77 3.17
CA GLU A 73 11.82 9.83 3.04
C GLU A 73 11.84 10.38 1.60
N LYS A 74 11.89 11.70 1.49
CA LYS A 74 12.05 12.40 0.22
C LYS A 74 13.51 12.80 0.06
N ASN A 75 14.36 11.89 -0.38
CA ASN A 75 15.76 12.18 -0.71
C ASN A 75 15.98 12.14 -2.24
N GLY A 76 15.74 13.25 -2.93
CA GLY A 76 16.17 13.44 -4.33
C GLY A 76 15.18 13.02 -5.43
N THR A 77 15.68 13.01 -6.68
CA THR A 77 14.93 12.89 -7.95
C THR A 77 14.40 11.49 -8.27
N THR A 78 14.64 10.53 -7.41
CA THR A 78 14.17 9.16 -7.58
C THR A 78 13.49 8.76 -6.29
N ASP A 79 12.20 8.45 -6.35
CA ASP A 79 11.46 7.82 -5.26
C ASP A 79 12.06 6.41 -5.03
N GLU A 80 13.20 6.33 -4.35
CA GLU A 80 13.90 5.07 -4.10
C GLU A 80 13.42 4.41 -2.80
N TYR A 81 12.79 3.26 -3.02
CA TYR A 81 12.34 2.19 -2.12
C TYR A 81 12.54 2.39 -0.61
N LEU A 82 11.38 2.49 0.03
CA LEU A 82 11.15 2.44 1.46
C LEU A 82 11.56 1.05 1.98
N THR A 83 12.49 1.00 2.93
CA THR A 83 12.72 -0.22 3.70
C THR A 83 11.51 -0.39 4.63
N GLU A 84 10.77 -1.49 4.51
CA GLU A 84 9.74 -1.83 5.50
C GLU A 84 10.41 -1.97 6.87
N ILE A 85 10.02 -1.11 7.82
CA ILE A 85 10.46 -1.25 9.22
C ILE A 85 9.42 -2.10 9.93
N ARG A 86 9.85 -3.27 10.44
CA ARG A 86 9.04 -4.12 11.30
C ARG A 86 9.49 -4.02 12.74
N MET A 87 8.54 -3.91 13.66
CA MET A 87 8.80 -3.93 15.10
C MET A 87 7.69 -4.64 15.88
N PRO A 88 7.99 -5.23 17.06
CA PRO A 88 6.97 -5.84 17.91
C PRO A 88 5.89 -4.85 18.36
N LEU A 89 4.63 -5.31 18.45
CA LEU A 89 3.48 -4.51 18.89
C LEU A 89 3.63 -3.92 20.30
N ASN A 90 4.42 -4.55 21.16
CA ASN A 90 4.58 -4.15 22.56
C ASN A 90 5.82 -3.27 22.80
N GLN A 91 6.51 -2.81 21.75
CA GLN A 91 7.75 -2.06 21.87
C GLN A 91 7.59 -0.58 21.51
N GLY A 92 8.26 0.28 22.28
CA GLY A 92 8.39 1.70 21.98
C GLY A 92 7.08 2.50 22.07
N ILE A 93 7.17 3.76 21.63
CA ILE A 93 6.06 4.73 21.65
C ILE A 93 4.87 4.23 20.81
N VAL A 94 5.15 3.78 19.59
CA VAL A 94 4.12 3.32 18.65
C VAL A 94 3.44 2.07 19.19
N GLY A 95 4.19 1.12 19.75
CA GLY A 95 3.64 -0.09 20.35
C GLY A 95 2.74 0.18 21.56
N HIS A 96 3.13 1.13 22.41
CA HIS A 96 2.30 1.57 23.53
C HIS A 96 0.96 2.15 23.05
N VAL A 97 0.99 3.07 22.07
CA VAL A 97 -0.22 3.67 21.50
C VAL A 97 -1.09 2.62 20.80
N ALA A 98 -0.48 1.72 20.02
CA ALA A 98 -1.20 0.65 19.31
C ALA A 98 -1.87 -0.35 20.27
N SER A 99 -1.24 -0.65 21.40
CA SER A 99 -1.78 -1.57 22.41
C SER A 99 -2.87 -0.94 23.29
N THR A 100 -2.76 0.35 23.60
CA THR A 100 -3.67 1.05 24.55
C THR A 100 -4.78 1.83 23.86
N GLY A 101 -4.58 2.23 22.61
CA GLY A 101 -5.44 3.18 21.90
C GLY A 101 -5.39 4.62 22.45
N GLN A 102 -4.46 4.92 23.36
CA GLN A 102 -4.33 6.24 23.97
C GLN A 102 -3.30 7.10 23.24
N MET A 103 -3.67 8.34 22.92
CA MET A 103 -2.77 9.32 22.32
C MET A 103 -1.62 9.65 23.29
N MET A 104 -0.41 9.76 22.76
CA MET A 104 0.76 10.17 23.53
C MET A 104 1.50 11.31 22.82
N ASN A 105 1.82 12.37 23.58
CA ASN A 105 2.64 13.49 23.13
C ASN A 105 3.91 13.52 23.99
N VAL A 106 5.06 13.25 23.38
CA VAL A 106 6.36 13.16 24.08
C VAL A 106 7.17 14.41 23.74
N GLN A 107 7.48 15.24 24.74
CA GLN A 107 8.23 16.48 24.54
C GLN A 107 9.74 16.26 24.37
N ASP A 108 10.29 15.24 25.02
CA ASP A 108 11.69 14.84 24.93
C ASP A 108 11.75 13.31 24.88
N VAL A 109 12.32 12.77 23.80
CA VAL A 109 12.38 11.33 23.52
C VAL A 109 13.63 10.65 24.10
N TYR A 110 14.58 11.43 24.62
CA TYR A 110 15.83 10.94 25.19
C TYR A 110 15.88 11.03 26.73
N ARG A 111 14.84 11.60 27.34
CA ARG A 111 14.66 11.69 28.79
C ARG A 111 13.52 10.78 29.25
#